data_AF-A0A183AS80-F1
#
_entry.id   AF-A0A183AS80-F1
#
_cell.length_a   1.000
_cell.length_b   1.000
_cell.length_c   1.000
_cell.angle_alpha   90.00
_cell.angle_beta   90.00
_cell.angle_gamma   90.00
#
_symmetry.space_group_name_H-M   'P 1'
#
loop_
_entity.id
_entity.type
_entity.pdbx_description
1 polymer ?
#
loop_
_entity_poly.entity_id
_entity_poly.type
_entity_poly.pdbx_seq_one_letter_code
_entity_poly.pdbx_strand_id
1 'polypeptide(L)'
;MPAVGIDLGTTYSCVGVFQHGKVEIIANDQGNRTTPSYVAFTDTERLIGDAAKNQVAMNPSNTVFDAKRLIGRRFSDPSVTADRKHWSFEVISENDKPKIRVEYKGEMKTFSAEEISSMILMKMKEVAEGYLGKKVTDAVITVPAYFNDSQRQATKDSGAIAGLNVLRIINEPTAAAIAYGLDKKVGGERNVLIFDLGGGTFDVSILTIEDGVFEVKSTAGDTHLGGEDFDNRMVSHFIQEFKRKYKKDISDNKRAVRRLRTACERAKRTLSSSAQANIEIDSLFEGIDFYTSITRARFEELNADLFRSTLDPVERSLRDAKMDKNQIHEIVLVGGSTRIPKVQKLLQDFFN
;
A
#
# COMPACT_ATOMS: atom_id res chain seq x y z
N MET A 1 3.46 -28.29 9.35
CA MET A 1 2.51 -27.19 9.66
C MET A 1 2.31 -26.38 8.38
N PRO A 2 1.11 -25.87 8.08
CA PRO A 2 0.92 -25.06 6.87
C PRO A 2 1.74 -23.77 6.99
N ALA A 3 2.52 -23.46 5.95
CA ALA A 3 3.12 -22.15 5.80
C ALA A 3 2.06 -21.17 5.31
N VAL A 4 2.20 -19.89 5.69
CA VAL A 4 1.31 -18.82 5.23
C VAL A 4 2.02 -17.94 4.20
N GLY A 5 1.25 -17.39 3.26
CA GLY A 5 1.70 -16.32 2.37
C GLY A 5 1.24 -14.98 2.95
N ILE A 6 2.16 -14.04 3.15
CA ILE A 6 1.84 -12.71 3.65
C ILE A 6 2.25 -11.67 2.61
N ASP A 7 1.27 -10.91 2.17
CA ASP A 7 1.50 -9.67 1.44
C ASP A 7 1.68 -8.53 2.44
N LEU A 8 2.92 -8.04 2.60
CA LEU A 8 3.24 -6.92 3.48
C LEU A 8 3.18 -5.62 2.66
N GLY A 9 1.99 -5.09 2.43
CA GLY A 9 1.80 -3.88 1.63
C GLY A 9 2.05 -2.57 2.40
N THR A 10 2.23 -1.48 1.66
CA THR A 10 2.50 -0.14 2.22
C THR A 10 1.36 0.36 3.11
N THR A 11 0.11 0.21 2.64
CA THR A 11 -1.09 0.74 3.31
C THR A 11 -1.97 -0.34 3.91
N TYR A 12 -1.98 -1.53 3.32
CA TYR A 12 -2.71 -2.71 3.78
C TYR A 12 -1.85 -3.94 3.58
N SER A 13 -1.98 -4.91 4.49
CA SER A 13 -1.41 -6.24 4.39
C SER A 13 -2.50 -7.28 4.24
N CYS A 14 -2.15 -8.42 3.64
CA CYS A 14 -3.04 -9.55 3.41
C CYS A 14 -2.34 -10.84 3.81
N VAL A 15 -3.09 -11.82 4.34
CA VAL A 15 -2.56 -13.14 4.66
C VAL A 15 -3.43 -14.22 4.03
N GLY A 16 -2.79 -15.22 3.44
CA GLY A 16 -3.45 -16.36 2.82
C GLY A 16 -2.75 -17.67 3.18
N VAL A 17 -3.49 -18.76 3.01
CA VAL A 17 -3.00 -20.13 3.22
C VAL A 17 -3.39 -21.00 2.04
N PHE A 18 -2.51 -21.90 1.63
CA PHE A 18 -2.85 -22.94 0.65
C PHE A 18 -3.18 -24.24 1.40
N GLN A 19 -4.42 -24.69 1.32
CA GLN A 19 -4.88 -25.92 1.94
C GLN A 19 -6.01 -26.56 1.13
N HIS A 20 -6.11 -27.89 1.18
CA HIS A 20 -7.12 -28.64 0.43
C HIS A 20 -7.14 -28.31 -1.08
N GLY A 21 -5.96 -28.07 -1.66
CA GLY A 21 -5.79 -27.81 -3.10
C GLY A 21 -6.22 -26.42 -3.57
N LYS A 22 -6.50 -25.46 -2.66
CA LYS A 22 -6.91 -24.10 -3.00
C LYS A 22 -6.27 -23.06 -2.10
N VAL A 23 -6.22 -21.81 -2.59
CA VAL A 23 -5.82 -20.64 -1.80
C VAL A 23 -7.04 -20.12 -1.04
N GLU A 24 -6.87 -19.85 0.25
CA GLU A 24 -7.85 -19.17 1.09
C GLU A 24 -7.25 -17.87 1.63
N ILE A 25 -7.92 -16.74 1.36
CA ILE A 25 -7.58 -15.44 1.93
C ILE A 25 -8.29 -15.29 3.26
N ILE A 26 -7.52 -15.04 4.32
CA ILE A 26 -8.02 -15.08 5.69
C ILE A 26 -8.53 -13.69 6.09
N ALA A 27 -9.77 -13.63 6.59
CA ALA A 27 -10.32 -12.40 7.14
C ALA A 27 -9.80 -12.17 8.56
N ASN A 28 -9.57 -10.91 8.93
CA ASN A 28 -9.20 -10.53 10.29
C ASN A 28 -10.39 -10.59 11.26
N ASP A 29 -10.15 -10.20 12.51
CA ASP A 29 -11.14 -10.15 13.60
C ASP A 29 -12.33 -9.21 13.35
N GLN A 30 -12.23 -8.30 12.38
CA GLN A 30 -13.32 -7.42 11.93
C GLN A 30 -14.01 -7.94 10.64
N GLY A 31 -13.62 -9.11 10.13
CA GLY A 31 -14.15 -9.67 8.89
C GLY A 31 -13.52 -9.10 7.61
N ASN A 32 -12.48 -8.27 7.72
CA ASN A 32 -11.79 -7.69 6.57
C ASN A 32 -10.71 -8.63 6.02
N ARG A 33 -10.68 -8.83 4.70
CA ARG A 33 -9.64 -9.66 4.02
C ARG A 33 -8.28 -8.99 3.89
N THR A 34 -8.20 -7.72 4.23
CA THR A 34 -6.96 -6.94 4.26
C THR A 34 -6.95 -6.13 5.55
N THR A 35 -5.80 -6.04 6.21
CA THR A 35 -5.64 -5.29 7.45
C THR A 35 -4.77 -4.07 7.19
N PRO A 36 -5.14 -2.86 7.66
CA PRO A 36 -4.29 -1.68 7.52
C PRO A 36 -2.87 -1.89 8.07
N SER A 37 -1.87 -1.40 7.34
CA SER A 37 -0.45 -1.42 7.76
C SER A 37 -0.17 -0.27 8.75
N TYR A 38 -0.91 -0.26 9.85
CA TYR A 38 -0.90 0.80 10.87
C TYR A 38 -0.53 0.22 12.23
N VAL A 39 0.30 0.95 12.97
CA VAL A 39 0.65 0.66 14.36
C VAL A 39 0.49 1.93 15.18
N ALA A 40 -0.32 1.90 16.24
CA ALA A 40 -0.49 3.02 17.15
C ALA A 40 -0.02 2.67 18.55
N PHE A 41 0.63 3.64 19.20
CA PHE A 41 1.12 3.53 20.56
C PHE A 41 0.30 4.45 21.47
N THR A 42 -0.15 3.90 22.59
CA THR A 42 -0.97 4.61 23.58
C THR A 42 -0.35 4.49 24.97
N ASP A 43 -0.96 5.10 25.98
CA ASP A 43 -0.49 5.02 27.36
C ASP A 43 -0.60 3.62 27.97
N THR A 44 -1.47 2.77 27.41
CA THR A 44 -1.79 1.44 27.96
C THR A 44 -1.32 0.31 27.07
N GLU A 45 -1.51 0.44 25.76
CA GLU A 45 -1.36 -0.65 24.80
C GLU A 45 -0.85 -0.21 23.42
N ARG A 46 -0.51 -1.21 22.62
CA ARG A 46 -0.16 -1.04 21.21
C ARG A 46 -1.30 -1.59 20.36
N LEU A 47 -1.85 -0.76 19.49
CA LEU A 47 -2.89 -1.12 18.55
C LEU A 47 -2.27 -1.40 17.18
N ILE A 48 -2.79 -2.38 16.45
CA ILE A 48 -2.30 -2.76 15.12
C ILE A 48 -3.51 -2.97 14.21
N GLY A 49 -3.42 -2.55 12.95
CA GLY A 49 -4.49 -2.78 11.96
C GLY A 49 -5.63 -1.77 12.04
N ASP A 50 -6.87 -2.26 11.95
CA ASP A 50 -8.08 -1.45 11.93
C ASP A 50 -8.19 -0.57 13.19
N ALA A 51 -7.89 -1.12 14.37
CA ALA A 51 -7.90 -0.38 15.63
C ALA A 51 -6.94 0.83 15.61
N ALA A 52 -5.71 0.63 15.10
CA ALA A 52 -4.73 1.71 14.97
C ALA A 52 -5.20 2.78 13.95
N LYS A 53 -5.71 2.34 12.79
CA LYS A 53 -6.21 3.25 11.75
C LYS A 53 -7.40 4.07 12.22
N ASN A 54 -8.31 3.50 13.00
CA ASN A 54 -9.52 4.19 13.47
C ASN A 54 -9.23 5.36 14.41
N GLN A 55 -8.21 5.25 15.27
CA GLN A 55 -7.87 6.28 16.25
C GLN A 55 -6.83 7.32 15.76
N VAL A 56 -6.34 7.20 14.52
CA VAL A 56 -5.28 8.07 13.95
C VAL A 56 -5.60 9.56 14.02
N ALA A 57 -6.87 9.95 13.98
CA ALA A 57 -7.27 11.36 14.08
C ALA A 57 -7.17 11.91 15.51
N MET A 58 -7.23 11.05 16.52
CA MET A 58 -7.10 11.41 17.94
C MET A 58 -5.64 11.36 18.41
N ASN A 59 -4.83 10.48 17.82
CA ASN A 59 -3.44 10.26 18.21
C ASN A 59 -2.48 10.25 17.00
N PRO A 60 -2.43 11.33 16.20
CA PRO A 60 -1.72 11.32 14.92
C PRO A 60 -0.20 11.17 15.04
N SER A 61 0.41 11.66 16.13
CA SER A 61 1.87 11.64 16.30
C SER A 61 2.42 10.30 16.81
N ASN A 62 1.58 9.47 17.42
CA ASN A 62 1.96 8.13 17.87
C ASN A 62 1.30 7.02 17.04
N THR A 63 0.75 7.37 15.87
CA THR A 63 0.18 6.41 14.91
C THR A 63 1.06 6.36 13.67
N VAL A 64 1.76 5.26 13.51
CA VAL A 64 2.74 5.00 12.46
C VAL A 64 2.07 4.25 11.31
N PHE A 65 2.37 4.69 10.10
CA PHE A 65 1.98 4.09 8.82
C PHE A 65 3.12 4.29 7.81
N ASP A 66 3.04 3.69 6.63
CA ASP A 66 4.07 3.77 5.58
C ASP A 66 5.47 3.30 5.99
N ALA A 67 5.59 2.45 7.01
CA ALA A 67 6.89 1.93 7.45
C ALA A 67 7.66 1.24 6.30
N LYS A 68 6.94 0.68 5.32
CA LYS A 68 7.51 0.08 4.10
C LYS A 68 8.27 1.09 3.22
N ARG A 69 7.97 2.39 3.28
CA ARG A 69 8.73 3.43 2.58
C ARG A 69 10.07 3.73 3.26
N LEU A 70 10.21 3.42 4.56
CA LEU A 70 11.43 3.61 5.35
C LEU A 70 12.33 2.38 5.41
N ILE A 71 11.77 1.18 5.26
CA ILE A 71 12.47 -0.08 5.51
C ILE A 71 13.72 -0.21 4.62
N GLY A 72 14.86 -0.55 5.23
CA GLY A 72 16.14 -0.72 4.55
C GLY A 72 16.75 0.55 3.92
N ARG A 73 16.19 1.75 4.18
CA ARG A 73 16.73 3.02 3.69
C ARG A 73 17.62 3.72 4.71
N ARG A 74 18.38 4.70 4.23
CA ARG A 74 19.15 5.65 5.04
C ARG A 74 18.32 6.88 5.35
N PHE A 75 18.59 7.51 6.48
CA PHE A 75 17.93 8.76 6.86
C PHE A 75 18.25 9.89 5.89
N SER A 76 19.46 9.89 5.33
CA SER A 76 19.93 10.83 4.30
C SER A 76 19.35 10.59 2.90
N ASP A 77 18.58 9.52 2.68
CA ASP A 77 17.97 9.25 1.38
C ASP A 77 17.00 10.40 1.00
N PRO A 78 17.10 10.99 -0.20
CA PRO A 78 16.20 12.06 -0.66
C PRO A 78 14.72 11.68 -0.56
N SER A 79 14.38 10.41 -0.81
CA SER A 79 13.01 9.89 -0.67
C SER A 79 12.50 10.01 0.77
N VAL A 80 13.30 9.56 1.74
CA VAL A 80 12.98 9.68 3.17
C VAL A 80 12.80 11.14 3.57
N THR A 81 13.63 12.04 3.04
CA THR A 81 13.52 13.48 3.32
C THR A 81 12.25 14.10 2.75
N ALA A 82 11.80 13.66 1.56
CA ALA A 82 10.54 14.08 0.98
C ALA A 82 9.34 13.55 1.79
N ASP A 83 9.31 12.25 2.06
CA ASP A 83 8.19 11.58 2.74
C ASP A 83 7.97 12.09 4.18
N ARG A 84 9.05 12.41 4.91
CA ARG A 84 8.99 12.96 6.27
C ARG A 84 8.17 14.25 6.39
N LYS A 85 8.02 15.01 5.31
CA LYS A 85 7.21 16.24 5.29
C LYS A 85 5.70 15.94 5.36
N HIS A 86 5.30 14.71 5.07
CA HIS A 86 3.91 14.30 4.96
C HIS A 86 3.43 13.43 6.13
N TRP A 87 4.35 12.90 6.94
CA TRP A 87 4.01 12.10 8.12
C TRP A 87 3.69 12.94 9.35
N SER A 88 2.74 12.44 10.15
CA SER A 88 2.33 13.07 11.40
C SER A 88 3.16 12.66 12.62
N PHE A 89 3.87 11.54 12.50
CA PHE A 89 4.82 11.00 13.48
C PHE A 89 6.25 11.48 13.16
N GLU A 90 7.13 11.42 14.15
CA GLU A 90 8.49 11.90 14.02
C GLU A 90 9.45 10.80 13.57
N VAL A 91 10.35 11.16 12.66
CA VAL A 91 11.47 10.30 12.24
C VAL A 91 12.78 11.03 12.57
N ILE A 92 13.62 10.38 13.37
CA ILE A 92 14.95 10.83 13.80
C ILE A 92 16.04 10.00 13.12
N SER A 93 17.28 10.50 13.15
CA SER A 93 18.46 9.80 12.64
C SER A 93 19.23 9.18 13.79
N GLU A 94 19.58 7.90 13.67
CA GLU A 94 20.52 7.22 14.55
C GLU A 94 21.58 6.53 13.68
N ASN A 95 22.79 7.09 13.63
CA ASN A 95 23.86 6.62 12.75
C ASN A 95 23.42 6.48 11.27
N ASP A 96 22.73 7.50 10.75
CA ASP A 96 22.17 7.53 9.38
C ASP A 96 21.07 6.48 9.11
N LYS A 97 20.59 5.77 10.14
CA LYS A 97 19.38 4.94 10.05
C LYS A 97 18.15 5.72 10.51
N PRO A 98 17.04 5.71 9.76
CA PRO A 98 15.81 6.34 10.20
C PRO A 98 15.17 5.54 11.33
N LYS A 99 14.83 6.22 12.42
CA LYS A 99 14.11 5.67 13.57
C LYS A 99 12.83 6.47 13.79
N ILE A 100 11.74 5.77 14.04
CA ILE A 100 10.42 6.33 14.29
C ILE A 100 10.30 6.58 15.79
N ARG A 101 10.08 7.84 16.18
CA ARG A 101 10.00 8.26 17.58
C ARG A 101 8.54 8.49 17.96
N VAL A 102 8.10 7.80 19.01
CA VAL A 102 6.71 7.83 19.53
C VAL A 102 6.73 7.85 21.05
N GLU A 103 5.67 8.38 21.65
CA GLU A 103 5.37 8.21 23.06
C GLU A 103 4.58 6.91 23.27
N TYR A 104 5.05 6.06 24.17
CA TYR A 104 4.41 4.79 24.51
C TYR A 104 4.53 4.54 26.01
N LYS A 105 3.38 4.38 26.69
CA LYS A 105 3.32 4.20 28.15
C LYS A 105 4.04 5.32 28.94
N GLY A 106 3.85 6.58 28.51
CA GLY A 106 4.47 7.76 29.12
C GLY A 106 5.98 7.88 28.91
N GLU A 107 6.58 7.04 28.07
CA GLU A 107 8.01 7.11 27.73
C GLU A 107 8.23 7.33 26.24
N MET A 108 9.23 8.12 25.89
CA MET A 108 9.69 8.24 24.51
C MET A 108 10.41 6.97 24.09
N LYS A 109 9.90 6.31 23.05
CA LYS A 109 10.47 5.11 22.43
C LYS A 109 10.88 5.40 20.98
N THR A 110 11.87 4.66 20.52
CA THR A 110 12.37 4.71 19.14
C THR A 110 12.34 3.32 18.54
N PHE A 111 11.72 3.19 17.38
CA PHE A 111 11.59 1.93 16.66
C PHE A 111 12.22 2.04 15.28
N SER A 112 12.82 0.97 14.78
CA SER A 112 13.18 0.87 13.37
C SER A 112 11.95 0.56 12.51
N ALA A 113 12.07 0.74 11.20
CA ALA A 113 11.02 0.36 10.25
C ALA A 113 10.76 -1.16 10.26
N GLU A 114 11.80 -1.96 10.52
CA GLU A 114 11.72 -3.40 10.68
C GLU A 114 10.91 -3.79 11.93
N GLU A 115 11.09 -3.08 13.04
CA GLU A 115 10.31 -3.31 14.26
C GLU A 115 8.84 -2.95 14.06
N ILE A 116 8.52 -1.87 13.35
CA ILE A 116 7.12 -1.54 13.02
C ILE A 116 6.53 -2.58 12.06
N SER A 117 7.29 -3.01 11.05
CA SER A 117 6.85 -4.02 10.09
C SER A 117 6.66 -5.39 10.73
N SER A 118 7.48 -5.75 11.73
CA SER A 118 7.33 -6.99 12.49
C SER A 118 6.04 -7.01 13.32
N MET A 119 5.61 -5.86 13.85
CA MET A 119 4.33 -5.74 14.54
C MET A 119 3.16 -6.01 13.57
N ILE A 120 3.25 -5.51 12.34
CA ILE A 120 2.25 -5.79 11.30
C ILE A 120 2.25 -7.29 10.93
N LEU A 121 3.43 -7.88 10.75
CA LEU A 121 3.58 -9.32 10.48
C LEU A 121 3.06 -10.18 11.63
N MET A 122 3.26 -9.75 12.88
CA MET A 122 2.72 -10.40 14.07
C MET A 122 1.19 -10.40 14.06
N LYS A 123 0.54 -9.28 13.71
CA LYS A 123 -0.91 -9.25 13.52
C LYS A 123 -1.37 -10.18 12.40
N MET A 124 -0.62 -10.29 11.29
CA MET A 124 -0.97 -11.20 10.18
C MET A 124 -0.83 -12.66 10.59
N LYS A 125 0.20 -12.98 11.38
CA LYS A 125 0.38 -14.27 12.01
C LYS A 125 -0.77 -14.60 12.95
N GLU A 126 -1.14 -13.70 13.86
CA GLU A 126 -2.27 -13.88 14.80
C GLU A 126 -3.60 -14.13 14.05
N VAL A 127 -3.86 -13.39 12.96
CA VAL A 127 -5.04 -13.60 12.11
C VAL A 127 -5.04 -15.02 11.53
N ALA A 128 -3.91 -15.48 11.00
CA ALA A 128 -3.78 -16.83 10.48
C ALA A 128 -3.89 -17.90 11.57
N GLU A 129 -3.30 -17.69 12.75
CA GLU A 129 -3.36 -18.61 13.89
C GLU A 129 -4.80 -18.74 14.41
N GLY A 130 -5.54 -17.62 14.49
CA GLY A 130 -6.95 -17.61 14.87
C GLY A 130 -7.83 -18.39 13.89
N TYR A 131 -7.55 -18.29 12.59
CA TYR A 131 -8.26 -19.05 11.55
C TYR A 131 -7.91 -20.55 11.56
N LEU A 132 -6.62 -20.88 11.72
CA LEU A 132 -6.10 -22.24 11.63
C LEU A 132 -6.21 -23.03 12.94
N GLY A 133 -6.46 -22.37 14.07
CA GLY A 133 -6.54 -22.97 15.41
C GLY A 133 -5.22 -23.52 15.93
N LYS A 134 -4.09 -23.10 15.37
CA LYS A 134 -2.74 -23.60 15.70
C LYS A 134 -1.67 -22.55 15.42
N LYS A 135 -0.50 -22.70 16.06
CA LYS A 135 0.64 -21.82 15.86
C LYS A 135 1.15 -21.85 14.41
N VAL A 136 1.52 -20.68 13.90
CA VAL A 136 2.11 -20.48 12.57
C VAL A 136 3.56 -20.08 12.75
N THR A 137 4.47 -20.88 12.18
CA THR A 137 5.92 -20.66 12.27
C THR A 137 6.53 -20.27 10.94
N ASP A 138 6.04 -20.80 9.84
CA ASP A 138 6.66 -20.63 8.52
C ASP A 138 5.86 -19.69 7.64
N ALA A 139 6.56 -18.77 6.97
CA ALA A 139 5.93 -17.81 6.07
C ALA A 139 6.75 -17.55 4.80
N VAL A 140 6.04 -17.23 3.71
CA VAL A 140 6.57 -16.55 2.53
C VAL A 140 6.07 -15.11 2.58
N ILE A 141 6.98 -14.14 2.46
CA ILE A 141 6.65 -12.70 2.54
C ILE A 141 6.95 -12.04 1.19
N THR A 142 6.04 -11.20 0.72
CA THR A 142 6.21 -10.46 -0.53
C THR A 142 7.01 -9.16 -0.34
N VAL A 143 7.71 -8.74 -1.39
CA VAL A 143 8.35 -7.42 -1.51
C VAL A 143 8.21 -6.89 -2.94
N PRO A 144 8.31 -5.56 -3.16
CA PRO A 144 8.36 -5.00 -4.51
C PRO A 144 9.55 -5.55 -5.30
N ALA A 145 9.41 -5.71 -6.61
CA ALA A 145 10.46 -6.28 -7.44
C ALA A 145 11.75 -5.42 -7.45
N TYR A 146 11.61 -4.10 -7.36
CA TYR A 146 12.73 -3.15 -7.29
C TYR A 146 13.44 -3.09 -5.93
N PHE A 147 12.95 -3.77 -4.89
CA PHE A 147 13.62 -3.75 -3.58
C PHE A 147 15.06 -4.25 -3.72
N ASN A 148 16.00 -3.46 -3.23
CA ASN A 148 17.41 -3.83 -3.17
C ASN A 148 17.68 -4.83 -2.04
N ASP A 149 18.92 -5.34 -1.98
CA ASP A 149 19.33 -6.36 -0.99
C ASP A 149 19.10 -5.90 0.46
N SER A 150 19.36 -4.62 0.77
CA SER A 150 19.16 -4.05 2.10
C SER A 150 17.68 -4.07 2.50
N GLN A 151 16.79 -3.70 1.59
CA GLN A 151 15.34 -3.67 1.85
C GLN A 151 14.75 -5.09 1.95
N ARG A 152 15.24 -6.03 1.13
CA ARG A 152 14.87 -7.45 1.20
C ARG A 152 15.30 -8.07 2.53
N GLN A 153 16.55 -7.81 2.94
CA GLN A 153 17.06 -8.30 4.21
C GLN A 153 16.30 -7.70 5.39
N ALA A 154 16.06 -6.39 5.39
CA ALA A 154 15.28 -5.72 6.43
C ALA A 154 13.84 -6.26 6.56
N THR A 155 13.20 -6.60 5.43
CA THR A 155 11.88 -7.25 5.44
C THR A 155 11.95 -8.68 6.01
N LYS A 156 12.99 -9.44 5.66
CA LYS A 156 13.23 -10.77 6.22
C LYS A 156 13.49 -10.71 7.73
N ASP A 157 14.26 -9.74 8.19
CA ASP A 157 14.53 -9.49 9.61
C ASP A 157 13.24 -9.13 10.36
N SER A 158 12.35 -8.34 9.74
CA SER A 158 11.02 -8.06 10.29
C SER A 158 10.21 -9.35 10.53
N GLY A 159 10.28 -10.31 9.60
CA GLY A 159 9.68 -11.64 9.77
C GLY A 159 10.30 -12.43 10.93
N ALA A 160 11.63 -12.41 11.04
CA ALA A 160 12.33 -13.06 12.15
C ALA A 160 11.94 -12.46 13.51
N ILE A 161 11.86 -11.13 13.62
CA ILE A 161 11.42 -10.41 14.84
C ILE A 161 9.97 -10.78 15.19
N ALA A 162 9.10 -11.01 14.20
CA ALA A 162 7.72 -11.47 14.41
C ALA A 162 7.63 -12.97 14.81
N GLY A 163 8.75 -13.67 14.93
CA GLY A 163 8.80 -15.09 15.23
C GLY A 163 8.30 -15.95 14.08
N LEU A 164 8.59 -15.53 12.83
CA LEU A 164 8.36 -16.29 11.62
C LEU A 164 9.69 -16.76 11.03
N ASN A 165 9.76 -18.04 10.67
CA ASN A 165 10.76 -18.58 9.76
C ASN A 165 10.39 -18.20 8.33
N VAL A 166 11.09 -17.19 7.79
CA VAL A 166 10.85 -16.70 6.43
C VAL A 166 11.48 -17.66 5.42
N LEU A 167 10.67 -18.58 4.90
CA LEU A 167 11.08 -19.61 3.94
C LEU A 167 11.62 -18.99 2.65
N ARG A 168 10.96 -17.91 2.21
CA ARG A 168 11.33 -17.18 0.98
C ARG A 168 10.78 -15.76 1.03
N ILE A 169 11.57 -14.83 0.49
CA ILE A 169 11.09 -13.53 0.04
C ILE A 169 10.75 -13.67 -1.44
N ILE A 170 9.53 -13.33 -1.83
CA ILE A 170 9.08 -13.39 -3.23
C ILE A 170 8.73 -11.99 -3.72
N ASN A 171 8.95 -11.72 -5.00
CA ASN A 171 8.51 -10.47 -5.60
C ASN A 171 6.99 -10.45 -5.72
N GLU A 172 6.36 -9.33 -5.37
CA GLU A 172 4.93 -9.06 -5.54
C GLU A 172 4.43 -9.41 -6.96
N PRO A 173 5.06 -8.94 -8.06
CA PRO A 173 4.60 -9.29 -9.40
C PRO A 173 4.74 -10.78 -9.73
N THR A 174 5.75 -11.47 -9.17
CA THR A 174 5.87 -12.94 -9.32
C THR A 174 4.77 -13.66 -8.54
N ALA A 175 4.45 -13.21 -7.33
CA ALA A 175 3.34 -13.76 -6.55
C ALA A 175 1.99 -13.55 -7.25
N ALA A 176 1.77 -12.39 -7.87
CA ALA A 176 0.60 -12.11 -8.69
C ALA A 176 0.54 -13.00 -9.95
N ALA A 177 1.68 -13.19 -10.64
CA ALA A 177 1.77 -14.08 -11.79
C ALA A 177 1.48 -15.54 -11.41
N ILE A 178 1.96 -16.00 -10.25
CA ILE A 178 1.63 -17.33 -9.71
C ILE A 178 0.12 -17.42 -9.43
N ALA A 179 -0.46 -16.41 -8.77
CA ALA A 179 -1.90 -16.38 -8.49
C ALA A 179 -2.74 -16.44 -9.78
N TYR A 180 -2.26 -15.81 -10.86
CA TYR A 180 -2.90 -15.86 -12.18
C TYR A 180 -2.69 -17.20 -12.92
N GLY A 181 -1.48 -17.76 -12.84
CA GLY A 181 -1.05 -18.93 -13.61
C GLY A 181 -1.37 -20.29 -12.99
N LEU A 182 -1.66 -20.35 -11.68
CA LEU A 182 -1.88 -21.61 -10.92
C LEU A 182 -2.89 -22.57 -11.55
N ASP A 183 -3.98 -22.05 -12.13
CA ASP A 183 -5.05 -22.88 -12.73
C ASP A 183 -5.01 -22.92 -14.26
N LYS A 184 -4.15 -22.12 -14.89
CA LYS A 184 -4.10 -22.02 -16.36
C LYS A 184 -3.08 -23.01 -16.90
N LYS A 185 -3.54 -24.15 -17.42
CA LYS A 185 -2.75 -25.00 -18.32
C LYS A 185 -2.54 -24.27 -19.63
N VAL A 186 -1.61 -23.31 -19.66
CA VAL A 186 -1.29 -22.60 -20.90
C VAL A 186 -0.23 -23.40 -21.63
N GLY A 187 -0.54 -23.83 -22.86
CA GLY A 187 0.48 -24.37 -23.76
C GLY A 187 1.31 -23.24 -24.36
N GLY A 188 2.63 -23.40 -24.35
CA GLY A 188 3.61 -22.49 -24.94
C GLY A 188 3.97 -21.29 -24.06
N GLU A 189 5.03 -20.61 -24.48
CA GLU A 189 5.55 -19.38 -23.86
C GLU A 189 4.50 -18.26 -23.88
N ARG A 190 4.32 -17.58 -22.73
CA ARG A 190 3.41 -16.43 -22.60
C ARG A 190 4.09 -15.26 -21.91
N ASN A 191 4.05 -14.11 -22.56
CA ASN A 191 4.43 -12.84 -21.95
C ASN A 191 3.24 -12.20 -21.25
N VAL A 192 3.39 -11.96 -19.96
CA VAL A 192 2.38 -11.36 -19.08
C VAL A 192 2.91 -10.06 -18.52
N LEU A 193 2.13 -8.99 -18.65
CA LEU A 193 2.41 -7.73 -17.98
C LEU A 193 1.62 -7.66 -16.67
N ILE A 194 2.33 -7.46 -15.57
CA ILE A 194 1.74 -7.17 -14.26
C ILE A 194 1.74 -5.66 -14.09
N PHE A 195 0.57 -5.07 -13.91
CA PHE A 195 0.37 -3.66 -13.60
C PHE A 195 -0.12 -3.57 -12.15
N ASP A 196 0.77 -3.24 -11.22
CA ASP A 196 0.48 -3.15 -9.79
C ASP A 196 0.47 -1.71 -9.32
N LEU A 197 -0.73 -1.14 -9.15
CA LEU A 197 -0.91 0.22 -8.63
C LEU A 197 -1.52 0.13 -7.22
N GLY A 198 -0.64 0.19 -6.23
CA GLY A 198 -0.98 0.06 -4.82
C GLY A 198 -1.44 1.36 -4.16
N GLY A 199 -1.27 1.40 -2.83
CA GLY A 199 -1.58 2.58 -2.02
C GLY A 199 -0.50 3.67 -2.08
N GLY A 200 0.76 3.29 -2.26
CA GLY A 200 1.87 4.25 -2.30
C GLY A 200 3.04 3.83 -3.20
N THR A 201 2.89 2.73 -3.93
CA THR A 201 3.89 2.20 -4.86
C THR A 201 3.21 1.80 -6.15
N PHE A 202 3.93 1.99 -7.25
CA PHE A 202 3.53 1.58 -8.59
C PHE A 202 4.63 0.73 -9.21
N ASP A 203 4.28 -0.48 -9.62
CA ASP A 203 5.18 -1.44 -10.24
C ASP A 203 4.60 -1.95 -11.56
N VAL A 204 5.45 -2.04 -12.56
CA VAL A 204 5.16 -2.71 -13.84
C VAL A 204 6.24 -3.73 -14.10
N SER A 205 5.86 -5.00 -14.18
CA SER A 205 6.77 -6.09 -14.52
C SER A 205 6.27 -6.85 -15.74
N ILE A 206 7.19 -7.18 -16.65
CA ILE A 206 6.91 -8.12 -17.73
C ILE A 206 7.56 -9.45 -17.37
N LEU A 207 6.75 -10.51 -17.37
CA LEU A 207 7.19 -11.86 -17.12
C LEU A 207 6.94 -12.74 -18.33
N THR A 208 7.82 -13.70 -18.53
CA THR A 208 7.58 -14.84 -19.40
C THR A 208 7.22 -16.05 -18.54
N ILE A 209 6.16 -16.74 -18.93
CA ILE A 209 5.67 -17.96 -18.28
C ILE A 209 5.74 -19.10 -19.30
N GLU A 210 6.49 -20.14 -18.97
CA GLU A 210 6.61 -21.35 -19.78
C GLU A 210 6.78 -22.56 -18.85
N ASP A 211 5.92 -23.59 -19.01
CA ASP A 211 5.98 -24.85 -18.23
C ASP A 211 6.11 -24.66 -16.71
N GLY A 212 5.45 -23.64 -16.16
CA GLY A 212 5.47 -23.31 -14.72
C GLY A 212 6.73 -22.58 -14.25
N VAL A 213 7.65 -22.25 -15.16
CA VAL A 213 8.78 -21.36 -14.92
C VAL A 213 8.34 -19.92 -15.14
N PHE A 214 8.62 -19.06 -14.17
CA PHE A 214 8.31 -17.63 -14.21
C PHE A 214 9.62 -16.85 -14.28
N GLU A 215 9.87 -16.21 -15.41
CA GLU A 215 11.06 -15.38 -15.61
C GLU A 215 10.67 -13.91 -15.71
N VAL A 216 11.25 -13.06 -14.87
CA VAL A 216 11.06 -11.60 -14.96
C VAL A 216 11.97 -11.05 -16.05
N LYS A 217 11.39 -10.48 -17.11
CA LYS A 217 12.13 -9.90 -18.24
C LYS A 217 12.49 -8.44 -17.99
N SER A 218 11.59 -7.68 -17.38
CA SER A 218 11.82 -6.28 -17.02
C SER A 218 10.98 -5.86 -15.84
N THR A 219 11.39 -4.81 -15.15
CA THR A 219 10.61 -4.15 -14.10
C THR A 219 10.91 -2.65 -14.14
N ALA A 220 9.86 -1.85 -14.15
CA ALA A 220 9.91 -0.41 -13.97
C ALA A 220 8.80 0.01 -13.01
N GLY A 221 8.81 1.25 -12.55
CA GLY A 221 7.79 1.72 -11.62
C GLY A 221 8.09 3.09 -11.07
N ASP A 222 7.29 3.46 -10.07
CA ASP A 222 7.50 4.61 -9.22
C ASP A 222 7.21 4.23 -7.76
N THR A 223 8.26 4.31 -6.94
CA THR A 223 8.23 3.92 -5.53
C THR A 223 7.47 4.91 -4.64
N HIS A 224 7.00 6.03 -5.22
CA HIS A 224 6.26 7.09 -4.53
C HIS A 224 4.97 7.50 -5.26
N LEU A 225 4.38 6.61 -6.06
CA LEU A 225 3.10 6.84 -6.72
C LEU A 225 2.07 5.81 -6.29
N GLY A 226 0.92 6.24 -5.79
CA GLY A 226 -0.19 5.36 -5.52
C GLY A 226 -1.49 6.04 -5.11
N GLY A 227 -2.38 5.25 -4.52
CA GLY A 227 -3.69 5.69 -4.05
C GLY A 227 -3.68 6.89 -3.12
N GLU A 228 -2.65 7.06 -2.30
CA GLU A 228 -2.51 8.17 -1.34
C GLU A 228 -2.21 9.51 -2.03
N ASP A 229 -1.51 9.50 -3.16
CA ASP A 229 -1.26 10.69 -3.97
C ASP A 229 -2.55 11.21 -4.58
N PHE A 230 -3.43 10.29 -4.99
CA PHE A 230 -4.76 10.65 -5.49
C PHE A 230 -5.64 11.24 -4.38
N ASP A 231 -5.54 10.69 -3.16
CA ASP A 231 -6.20 11.26 -1.98
C ASP A 231 -5.63 12.65 -1.66
N ASN A 232 -4.32 12.85 -1.78
CA ASN A 232 -3.65 14.15 -1.57
C ASN A 232 -4.16 15.25 -2.52
N ARG A 233 -4.42 14.92 -3.79
CA ARG A 233 -5.01 15.86 -4.76
C ARG A 233 -6.42 16.27 -4.34
N MET A 234 -7.24 15.32 -3.88
CA MET A 234 -8.58 15.62 -3.35
C MET A 234 -8.53 16.45 -2.06
N VAL A 235 -7.65 16.09 -1.13
CA VAL A 235 -7.47 16.84 0.13
C VAL A 235 -7.07 18.29 -0.16
N SER A 236 -6.07 18.51 -1.03
CA SER A 236 -5.64 19.85 -1.42
C SER A 236 -6.78 20.65 -2.06
N HIS A 237 -7.55 20.03 -2.95
CA HIS A 237 -8.71 20.65 -3.57
C HIS A 237 -9.74 21.10 -2.53
N PHE A 238 -10.07 20.25 -1.56
CA PHE A 238 -11.07 20.55 -0.55
C PHE A 238 -10.57 21.50 0.55
N ILE A 239 -9.28 21.54 0.87
CA ILE A 239 -8.69 22.58 1.72
C ILE A 239 -8.92 23.96 1.06
N GLN A 240 -8.65 24.08 -0.25
CA GLN A 240 -8.89 25.33 -0.97
C GLN A 240 -10.38 25.67 -1.07
N GLU A 241 -11.26 24.68 -1.26
CA GLU A 241 -12.71 24.89 -1.24
C GLU A 241 -13.20 25.38 0.12
N PHE A 242 -12.76 24.75 1.21
CA PHE A 242 -13.10 25.14 2.58
C PHE A 242 -12.63 26.58 2.85
N LYS A 243 -11.39 26.91 2.48
CA LYS A 243 -10.84 28.27 2.59
C LYS A 243 -11.64 29.28 1.78
N ARG A 244 -12.05 28.94 0.56
CA ARG A 244 -12.88 29.81 -0.28
C ARG A 244 -14.26 30.07 0.33
N LYS A 245 -14.93 29.01 0.83
CA LYS A 245 -16.30 29.03 1.34
C LYS A 245 -16.41 29.68 2.73
N TYR A 246 -15.49 29.38 3.64
CA TYR A 246 -15.57 29.80 5.05
C TYR A 246 -14.47 30.78 5.47
N LYS A 247 -13.55 31.15 4.58
CA LYS A 247 -12.42 32.07 4.85
C LYS A 247 -11.49 31.60 5.98
N LYS A 248 -11.42 30.28 6.20
CA LYS A 248 -10.59 29.63 7.22
C LYS A 248 -9.67 28.60 6.58
N ASP A 249 -8.42 28.55 7.01
CA ASP A 249 -7.43 27.59 6.51
C ASP A 249 -7.25 26.46 7.53
N ILE A 250 -7.48 25.21 7.12
CA ILE A 250 -7.36 24.05 8.00
C ILE A 250 -5.97 23.40 7.94
N SER A 251 -5.07 23.90 7.09
CA SER A 251 -3.79 23.25 6.78
C SER A 251 -2.92 22.97 8.01
N ASP A 252 -2.96 23.85 9.01
CA ASP A 252 -2.18 23.71 10.25
C ASP A 252 -2.85 22.78 11.29
N ASN A 253 -4.13 22.44 11.10
CA ASN A 253 -4.85 21.55 12.00
C ASN A 253 -4.75 20.09 11.54
N LYS A 254 -3.76 19.37 12.09
CA LYS A 254 -3.48 17.96 11.79
C LYS A 254 -4.72 17.06 11.90
N ARG A 255 -5.58 17.29 12.91
CA ARG A 255 -6.80 16.51 13.12
C ARG A 255 -7.84 16.77 12.02
N ALA A 256 -8.07 18.03 11.65
CA ALA A 256 -8.99 18.40 10.59
C ALA A 256 -8.52 17.83 9.23
N VAL A 257 -7.23 18.01 8.90
CA VAL A 257 -6.63 17.45 7.67
C VAL A 257 -6.76 15.92 7.64
N ARG A 258 -6.53 15.23 8.76
CA ARG A 258 -6.67 13.77 8.82
C ARG A 258 -8.11 13.32 8.61
N ARG A 259 -9.09 13.99 9.22
CA ARG A 259 -10.52 13.71 8.99
C ARG A 259 -10.92 13.91 7.53
N LEU A 260 -10.46 15.00 6.91
CA LEU A 260 -10.70 15.28 5.51
C LEU A 260 -10.07 14.20 4.60
N ARG A 261 -8.84 13.76 4.90
CA ARG A 261 -8.16 12.68 4.17
C ARG A 261 -8.93 11.37 4.23
N THR A 262 -9.43 10.96 5.40
CA THR A 262 -10.26 9.76 5.55
C THR A 262 -11.53 9.85 4.69
N ALA A 263 -12.19 11.02 4.67
CA ALA A 263 -13.34 11.24 3.81
C ALA A 263 -12.98 11.18 2.32
N CYS A 264 -11.82 11.72 1.92
CA CYS A 264 -11.32 11.64 0.54
C CYS A 264 -11.03 10.20 0.11
N GLU A 265 -10.37 9.38 0.94
CA GLU A 265 -10.11 7.95 0.65
C GLU A 265 -11.44 7.21 0.39
N ARG A 266 -12.47 7.48 1.22
CA ARG A 266 -13.81 6.89 1.07
C ARG A 266 -14.51 7.36 -0.20
N ALA A 267 -14.44 8.66 -0.50
CA ALA A 267 -15.00 9.21 -1.73
C ALA A 267 -14.32 8.64 -2.97
N LYS A 268 -12.98 8.54 -3.00
CA LYS A 268 -12.22 7.88 -4.08
C LYS A 268 -12.73 6.47 -4.35
N ARG A 269 -12.88 5.66 -3.30
CA ARG A 269 -13.44 4.29 -3.41
C ARG A 269 -14.86 4.29 -4.00
N THR A 270 -15.69 5.25 -3.60
CA THR A 270 -17.06 5.41 -4.13
C THR A 270 -17.04 5.79 -5.61
N LEU A 271 -16.12 6.67 -6.02
CA LEU A 271 -15.97 7.12 -7.40
C LEU A 271 -15.51 6.00 -8.35
N SER A 272 -14.91 4.91 -7.85
CA SER A 272 -14.59 3.74 -8.68
C SER A 272 -15.83 3.03 -9.23
N SER A 273 -16.97 3.11 -8.56
CA SER A 273 -18.24 2.49 -9.00
C SER A 273 -19.33 3.50 -9.33
N SER A 274 -19.27 4.71 -8.78
CA SER A 274 -20.29 5.76 -8.92
C SER A 274 -19.75 7.00 -9.63
N ALA A 275 -20.62 7.78 -10.29
CA ALA A 275 -20.24 9.01 -11.00
C ALA A 275 -20.00 10.21 -10.06
N GLN A 276 -20.47 10.13 -8.80
CA GLN A 276 -20.34 11.16 -7.78
C GLN A 276 -20.18 10.55 -6.40
N ALA A 277 -19.59 11.30 -5.46
CA ALA A 277 -19.45 10.93 -4.06
C ALA A 277 -19.63 12.15 -3.14
N ASN A 278 -20.29 11.97 -2.01
CA ASN A 278 -20.46 13.01 -1.00
C ASN A 278 -19.28 13.02 -0.01
N ILE A 279 -18.95 14.21 0.48
CA ILE A 279 -18.04 14.45 1.59
C ILE A 279 -18.84 15.13 2.68
N GLU A 280 -19.01 14.44 3.80
CA GLU A 280 -19.85 14.88 4.90
C GLU A 280 -19.05 14.75 6.21
N ILE A 281 -18.67 15.90 6.78
CA ILE A 281 -17.84 15.95 7.99
C ILE A 281 -18.36 17.02 8.95
N ASP A 282 -18.96 16.57 10.05
CA ASP A 282 -19.46 17.45 11.11
C ASP A 282 -18.31 18.12 11.87
N SER A 283 -18.43 19.41 12.17
CA SER A 283 -17.46 20.19 12.94
C SER A 283 -16.02 19.94 12.48
N LEU A 284 -15.76 20.06 11.18
CA LEU A 284 -14.43 19.83 10.59
C LEU A 284 -13.39 20.76 11.22
N PHE A 285 -13.72 22.04 11.37
CA PHE A 285 -12.82 23.06 11.93
C PHE A 285 -13.62 24.20 12.60
N GLU A 286 -13.23 24.60 13.82
CA GLU A 286 -13.90 25.67 14.60
C GLU A 286 -15.44 25.54 14.67
N GLY A 287 -15.96 24.30 14.77
CA GLY A 287 -17.40 24.02 14.82
C GLY A 287 -18.11 24.11 13.46
N ILE A 288 -17.40 24.38 12.37
CA ILE A 288 -17.95 24.48 11.02
C ILE A 288 -18.09 23.08 10.41
N ASP A 289 -19.30 22.73 9.99
CA ASP A 289 -19.56 21.51 9.22
C ASP A 289 -19.10 21.67 7.76
N PHE A 290 -18.58 20.59 7.19
CA PHE A 290 -18.18 20.52 5.80
C PHE A 290 -18.95 19.44 5.04
N TYR A 291 -20.01 19.90 4.36
CA TYR A 291 -20.80 19.10 3.43
C TYR A 291 -20.57 19.59 2.00
N THR A 292 -20.08 18.70 1.14
CA THR A 292 -19.85 18.94 -0.29
C THR A 292 -19.90 17.62 -1.07
N SER A 293 -19.67 17.66 -2.38
CA SER A 293 -19.60 16.48 -3.23
C SER A 293 -18.53 16.64 -4.31
N ILE A 294 -18.08 15.52 -4.87
CA ILE A 294 -17.14 15.48 -5.98
C ILE A 294 -17.63 14.51 -7.06
N THR A 295 -17.46 14.90 -8.32
CA THR A 295 -17.75 14.03 -9.46
C THR A 295 -16.51 13.24 -9.86
N ARG A 296 -16.71 12.08 -10.51
CA ARG A 296 -15.63 11.28 -11.08
C ARG A 296 -14.81 12.10 -12.07
N ALA A 297 -15.47 12.89 -12.92
CA ALA A 297 -14.80 13.76 -13.87
C ALA A 297 -13.84 14.75 -13.19
N ARG A 298 -14.26 15.37 -12.07
CA ARG A 298 -13.41 16.29 -11.31
C ARG A 298 -12.23 15.55 -10.66
N PHE A 299 -12.47 14.37 -10.09
CA PHE A 299 -11.40 13.54 -9.54
C PHE A 299 -10.37 13.14 -10.61
N GLU A 300 -10.83 12.76 -11.81
CA GLU A 300 -9.96 12.43 -12.93
C GLU A 300 -9.17 13.64 -13.43
N GLU A 301 -9.78 14.82 -13.46
CA GLU A 301 -9.10 16.08 -13.81
C GLU A 301 -7.98 16.41 -12.81
N LEU A 302 -8.26 16.31 -11.50
CA LEU A 302 -7.29 16.60 -10.43
C LEU A 302 -6.06 15.67 -10.45
N ASN A 303 -6.18 14.50 -11.07
CA ASN A 303 -5.16 13.45 -11.13
C ASN A 303 -4.71 13.14 -12.56
N ALA A 304 -5.06 13.98 -13.54
CA ALA A 304 -4.87 13.66 -14.95
C ALA A 304 -3.40 13.42 -15.31
N ASP A 305 -2.49 14.20 -14.73
CA ASP A 305 -1.05 14.05 -14.85
C ASP A 305 -0.55 12.73 -14.24
N LEU A 306 -0.96 12.43 -13.00
CA LEU A 306 -0.54 11.22 -12.28
C LEU A 306 -1.07 9.94 -12.95
N PHE A 307 -2.28 9.97 -13.49
CA PHE A 307 -2.84 8.83 -14.23
C PHE A 307 -2.14 8.62 -15.57
N ARG A 308 -1.72 9.69 -16.25
CA ARG A 308 -0.96 9.55 -17.50
C ARG A 308 0.46 9.05 -17.25
N SER A 309 1.10 9.52 -16.18
CA SER A 309 2.46 9.09 -15.83
C SER A 309 2.56 7.61 -15.50
N THR A 310 1.44 6.90 -15.25
CA THR A 310 1.48 5.44 -15.09
C THR A 310 1.84 4.71 -16.39
N LEU A 311 1.72 5.34 -17.56
CA LEU A 311 2.08 4.72 -18.83
C LEU A 311 3.60 4.76 -19.08
N ASP A 312 4.34 5.71 -18.49
CA ASP A 312 5.79 5.81 -18.72
C ASP A 312 6.55 4.57 -18.20
N PRO A 313 6.25 4.00 -17.01
CA PRO A 313 6.78 2.70 -16.61
C PRO A 313 6.37 1.55 -17.53
N VAL A 314 5.16 1.57 -18.10
CA VAL A 314 4.70 0.52 -19.04
C VAL A 314 5.56 0.55 -20.31
N GLU A 315 5.76 1.72 -20.90
CA GLU A 315 6.64 1.90 -22.06
C GLU A 315 8.10 1.52 -21.77
N ARG A 316 8.62 1.90 -20.60
CA ARG A 316 9.97 1.53 -20.17
C ARG A 316 10.12 0.02 -20.03
N SER A 317 9.18 -0.63 -19.34
CA SER A 317 9.19 -2.09 -19.17
C SER A 317 9.17 -2.83 -20.51
N LEU A 318 8.34 -2.40 -21.48
CA LEU A 318 8.31 -2.97 -22.83
C LEU A 318 9.66 -2.84 -23.54
N ARG A 319 10.26 -1.63 -23.49
CA ARG A 319 11.57 -1.34 -24.11
C ARG A 319 12.69 -2.19 -23.50
N ASP A 320 12.74 -2.28 -22.17
CA ASP A 320 13.76 -3.02 -21.44
C ASP A 320 13.61 -4.54 -21.67
N ALA A 321 12.38 -5.03 -21.79
CA ALA A 321 12.08 -6.41 -22.19
C ALA A 321 12.34 -6.67 -23.69
N LYS A 322 12.57 -5.63 -24.49
CA LYS A 322 12.68 -5.69 -25.96
C LYS A 322 11.46 -6.34 -26.61
N MET A 323 10.28 -5.95 -26.13
CA MET A 323 8.99 -6.47 -26.60
C MET A 323 8.11 -5.35 -27.14
N ASP A 324 7.46 -5.61 -28.27
CA ASP A 324 6.36 -4.79 -28.78
C ASP A 324 5.06 -5.07 -28.03
N LYS A 325 4.13 -4.10 -28.06
CA LYS A 325 2.84 -4.19 -27.36
C LYS A 325 2.04 -5.45 -27.74
N ASN A 326 2.09 -5.84 -29.01
CA ASN A 326 1.38 -7.02 -29.55
C ASN A 326 1.96 -8.36 -29.08
N GLN A 327 3.13 -8.36 -28.44
CA GLN A 327 3.74 -9.57 -27.87
C GLN A 327 3.31 -9.80 -26.42
N ILE A 328 2.61 -8.85 -25.79
CA ILE A 328 2.00 -9.03 -24.47
C ILE A 328 0.70 -9.80 -24.65
N HIS A 329 0.65 -11.00 -24.09
CA HIS A 329 -0.49 -11.90 -24.25
C HIS A 329 -1.59 -11.61 -23.24
N GLU A 330 -1.20 -11.17 -22.03
CA GLU A 330 -2.11 -10.95 -20.92
C GLU A 330 -1.64 -9.77 -20.07
N ILE A 331 -2.59 -9.04 -19.52
CA ILE A 331 -2.36 -7.93 -18.60
C ILE A 331 -3.09 -8.25 -17.30
N VAL A 332 -2.34 -8.32 -16.20
CA VAL A 332 -2.89 -8.60 -14.86
C VAL A 332 -2.85 -7.32 -14.04
N LEU A 333 -4.03 -6.89 -13.58
CA LEU A 333 -4.18 -5.74 -12.69
C LEU A 333 -4.04 -6.18 -11.22
N VAL A 334 -3.10 -5.56 -10.51
CA VAL A 334 -2.83 -5.79 -9.09
C VAL A 334 -2.88 -4.45 -8.35
N GLY A 335 -3.15 -4.48 -7.05
CA GLY A 335 -3.21 -3.27 -6.24
C GLY A 335 -4.56 -2.56 -6.31
N GLY A 336 -4.99 -1.98 -5.17
CA GLY A 336 -6.33 -1.44 -5.01
C GLY A 336 -6.66 -0.26 -5.93
N SER A 337 -5.66 0.51 -6.38
CA SER A 337 -5.86 1.70 -7.21
C SER A 337 -6.12 1.36 -8.67
N THR A 338 -5.85 0.13 -9.12
CA THR A 338 -6.27 -0.34 -10.47
C THR A 338 -7.78 -0.45 -10.62
N ARG A 339 -8.55 -0.33 -9.52
CA ARG A 339 -10.02 -0.23 -9.55
C ARG A 339 -10.51 1.13 -10.04
N ILE A 340 -9.63 2.11 -10.26
CA ILE A 340 -9.99 3.42 -10.82
C ILE A 340 -10.31 3.24 -12.32
N PRO A 341 -11.54 3.56 -12.79
CA PRO A 341 -11.92 3.33 -14.19
C PRO A 341 -11.01 4.03 -15.20
N LYS A 342 -10.52 5.22 -14.86
CA LYS A 342 -9.60 5.97 -15.73
C LYS A 342 -8.26 5.28 -15.93
N VAL A 343 -7.72 4.63 -14.90
CA VAL A 343 -6.45 3.87 -14.99
C VAL A 343 -6.64 2.67 -15.91
N GLN A 344 -7.73 1.92 -15.74
CA GLN A 344 -8.06 0.79 -16.63
C GLN A 344 -8.23 1.23 -18.08
N LYS A 345 -8.97 2.32 -18.30
CA LYS A 345 -9.19 2.87 -19.64
C LYS A 345 -7.87 3.30 -20.29
N LEU A 346 -7.00 4.00 -19.58
CA LEU A 346 -5.70 4.42 -20.11
C LEU A 346 -4.83 3.22 -20.49
N LEU A 347 -4.81 2.18 -19.67
CA LEU A 347 -4.04 0.97 -19.96
C LEU A 347 -4.63 0.19 -21.14
N GLN A 348 -5.95 0.09 -21.22
CA GLN A 348 -6.64 -0.55 -22.35
C GLN A 348 -6.40 0.22 -23.66
N ASP A 349 -6.57 1.55 -23.64
CA ASP A 349 -6.32 2.42 -24.79
C ASP A 349 -4.84 2.40 -25.22
N PHE A 350 -3.91 2.07 -24.32
CA PHE A 350 -2.49 1.96 -24.64
C PHE A 350 -2.14 0.68 -25.40
N PHE A 351 -2.84 -0.43 -25.14
CA PHE A 351 -2.59 -1.74 -25.76
C PHE A 351 -3.47 -2.04 -26.98
N ASN A 352 -4.51 -1.22 -27.20
CA ASN A 352 -5.26 -1.16 -28.46
C ASN A 352 -4.58 -0.20 -29.45
#